data_AF-A0A940F5X1-F1
#
_entry.id   AF-A0A940F5X1-F1
#
_cell.length_a   1.000
_cell.length_b   1.000
_cell.length_c   1.000
_cell.angle_alpha   90.00
_cell.angle_beta   90.00
_cell.angle_gamma   90.00
#
_symmetry.space_group_name_H-M   'P 1'
#
loop_
_entity.id
_entity.type
_entity.pdbx_description
1 polymer ?
#
loop_
_entity_poly.entity_id
_entity_poly.type
_entity_poly.pdbx_seq_one_letter_code
_entity_poly.pdbx_strand_id
1 'polypeptide(L)' 'MIRFVVFLLLLAVALYGVFWAIDRRNNNGSGPSSRPSPRGPVGPDDDESFLRDLERRRHNPTDRHPPDRPENPGDS' A
#
# COMPACT_ATOMS: atom_id res chain seq x y z
N MET A 1 32.47 -32.02 -7.95
CA MET A 1 32.43 -30.55 -7.85
C MET A 1 31.46 -29.92 -8.85
N ILE A 2 31.70 -30.02 -10.16
CA ILE A 2 30.87 -29.32 -11.18
C ILE A 2 29.38 -29.69 -11.16
N ARG A 3 29.05 -30.96 -10.92
CA ARG A 3 27.66 -31.44 -10.79
C ARG A 3 26.91 -30.73 -9.66
N PHE A 4 27.60 -30.45 -8.57
CA PHE A 4 27.06 -29.75 -7.40
C PHE A 4 26.82 -28.27 -7.71
N VAL A 5 27.74 -27.64 -8.44
CA VAL A 5 27.61 -26.25 -8.90
C VAL A 5 26.44 -26.10 -9.87
N VAL A 6 26.30 -27.02 -10.83
CA VAL A 6 25.16 -27.05 -11.77
C VAL A 6 23.84 -27.24 -11.02
N PHE A 7 23.81 -28.12 -10.02
CA PHE A 7 22.62 -28.33 -9.21
C PHE A 7 22.23 -27.08 -8.42
N LEU A 8 23.20 -26.40 -7.79
CA LEU A 8 22.98 -25.14 -7.09
C LEU A 8 22.47 -24.04 -8.03
N LEU A 9 23.01 -23.96 -9.25
CA LEU A 9 22.61 -22.97 -10.24
C LEU A 9 21.18 -23.25 -10.74
N LEU A 10 20.83 -24.51 -10.99
CA LEU A 10 19.46 -24.90 -11.32
C LEU A 10 18.48 -24.59 -10.18
N LEU A 11 18.87 -24.88 -8.94
CA LEU A 11 18.05 -24.56 -7.76
C LEU A 11 17.84 -23.05 -7.63
N ALA A 12 18.88 -22.24 -7.83
CA ALA A 12 18.79 -20.79 -7.78
C ALA A 12 17.84 -20.23 -8.86
N VAL A 13 17.94 -20.71 -10.09
CA VAL A 13 17.05 -20.32 -11.19
C VAL A 13 15.61 -20.74 -10.90
N ALA A 14 15.39 -21.95 -10.38
CA ALA A 14 14.06 -22.42 -10.01
C ALA A 14 13.42 -21.55 -8.92
N LEU A 15 14.16 -21.25 -7.85
CA LEU A 15 13.69 -20.38 -6.76
C LEU A 15 13.39 -18.97 -7.29
N TYR A 16 14.31 -18.40 -8.08
CA TYR A 16 14.10 -17.09 -8.70
C TYR A 16 12.83 -17.06 -9.56
N GLY A 17 12.61 -18.08 -10.39
CA GLY A 17 11.40 -18.20 -11.22
C GLY A 17 10.12 -18.30 -10.40
N VAL A 18 10.14 -19.05 -9.28
CA VAL A 18 9.00 -19.16 -8.36
C VAL A 18 8.69 -17.81 -7.71
N PHE A 19 9.69 -17.13 -7.16
CA PHE A 19 9.51 -15.80 -6.57
C PHE A 19 9.06 -14.77 -7.61
N TRP A 20 9.61 -14.81 -8.82
CA TRP A 20 9.20 -13.94 -9.92
C TRP A 20 7.76 -14.19 -10.35
N ALA A 21 7.32 -15.45 -10.41
CA ALA A 21 5.94 -15.80 -10.77
C ALA A 21 4.93 -15.37 -9.69
N ILE A 22 5.30 -15.48 -8.41
CA ILE A 22 4.49 -15.00 -7.28
C ILE A 22 4.41 -13.47 -7.31
N ASP A 23 5.56 -12.80 -7.44
CA ASP A 23 5.67 -11.35 -7.53
C ASP A 23 4.89 -10.80 -8.73
N ARG A 24 5.00 -11.43 -9.91
CA ARG A 24 4.24 -11.06 -11.10
C ARG A 24 2.74 -11.17 -10.90
N ARG A 25 2.25 -12.17 -10.16
CA ARG A 25 0.82 -12.32 -9.83
C ARG A 25 0.35 -11.28 -8.83
N ASN A 26 1.21 -10.87 -7.90
CA ASN A 26 0.89 -9.89 -6.86
C ASN A 26 1.02 -8.42 -7.36
N ASN A 27 1.89 -8.18 -8.34
CA ASN A 27 2.14 -6.86 -8.92
C ASN A 27 1.09 -6.40 -9.96
N ASN A 28 0.04 -7.18 -10.20
CA ASN A 28 -1.18 -6.68 -10.84
C ASN A 28 -2.06 -5.83 -9.89
N GLY A 29 -1.68 -5.67 -8.61
CA GLY A 29 -2.41 -4.85 -7.63
C GLY A 29 -1.57 -3.79 -6.91
N SER A 30 -0.32 -4.06 -6.55
CA SER A 30 0.50 -3.09 -5.81
C SER A 30 1.92 -3.64 -5.62
N GLY A 31 2.92 -2.78 -5.80
CA GLY A 31 4.34 -3.08 -5.64
C GLY A 31 4.74 -3.50 -4.22
N PRO A 32 6.06 -3.64 -3.94
CA PRO A 32 6.59 -4.54 -2.92
C PRO A 32 5.98 -4.30 -1.55
N SER A 33 5.23 -5.32 -1.10
CA SER A 33 4.69 -5.47 0.25
C SER A 33 5.84 -5.46 1.25
N SER A 34 6.14 -4.25 1.74
CA SER A 34 6.91 -4.07 2.96
C SER A 34 6.11 -4.74 4.08
N ARG A 35 6.72 -5.76 4.68
CA ARG A 35 6.26 -6.54 5.84
C ARG A 35 5.21 -5.81 6.68
N PRO A 36 4.11 -6.47 7.12
CA PRO A 36 3.22 -5.85 8.09
C PRO A 36 4.01 -5.64 9.38
N SER A 37 4.52 -4.42 9.55
CA SER A 37 5.04 -3.96 10.83
C SER A 37 3.86 -3.99 11.80
N PRO A 38 4.01 -4.53 13.02
CA PRO A 38 2.94 -4.48 14.00
C PRO A 38 2.53 -3.02 14.16
N ARG A 39 1.32 -2.69 13.68
CA ARG A 39 0.76 -1.34 13.77
C ARG A 39 0.55 -1.11 15.25
N GLY A 40 1.43 -0.31 15.86
CA GLY A 40 1.18 0.26 17.17
C GLY A 40 -0.16 1.00 17.18
N PRO A 41 -0.69 1.39 18.35
CA PRO A 41 -1.96 2.11 18.42
C PRO A 41 -1.94 3.29 17.45
N VAL A 42 -2.74 3.15 16.39
CA VAL A 42 -2.85 4.11 15.30
C VAL A 42 -3.60 5.30 15.86
N GLY A 43 -3.00 6.49 15.80
CA GLY A 43 -3.67 7.71 16.21
C GLY A 43 -4.93 7.93 15.35
N PRO A 44 -5.95 8.64 15.83
CA PRO A 44 -7.15 8.95 15.04
C PRO A 44 -6.88 9.61 13.69
N ASP A 45 -5.69 10.21 13.49
CA ASP A 45 -5.28 10.89 12.26
C ASP A 45 -4.48 9.98 11.29
N ASP A 46 -4.08 8.78 11.73
CA ASP A 46 -3.22 7.84 10.98
C ASP A 46 -3.99 6.60 10.49
N ASP A 47 -5.31 6.60 10.58
CA ASP A 47 -6.14 5.51 10.08
C ASP A 47 -6.17 5.49 8.54
N GLU A 48 -6.21 4.27 7.98
CA GLU A 48 -6.22 4.08 6.53
C GLU A 48 -7.43 4.75 5.86
N SER A 49 -8.54 4.90 6.60
CA SER A 49 -9.73 5.63 6.15
C SER A 49 -9.46 7.12 5.94
N PHE A 50 -8.85 7.81 6.90
CA PHE A 50 -8.56 9.24 6.79
C PHE A 50 -7.54 9.56 5.70
N LEU A 51 -6.48 8.74 5.59
CA LEU A 51 -5.49 8.89 4.51
C LEU A 51 -6.12 8.69 3.13
N ARG A 52 -7.07 7.75 3.01
CA ARG A 52 -7.80 7.51 1.76
C ARG A 52 -8.73 8.66 1.40
N ASP A 53 -9.36 9.28 2.40
CA ASP A 53 -10.21 10.46 2.21
C ASP A 53 -9.39 11.70 1.83
N LEU A 54 -8.19 11.88 2.41
CA LEU A 54 -7.26 12.93 1.99
C LEU A 54 -6.78 12.74 0.56
N GLU A 55 -6.43 11.51 0.16
CA GLU A 55 -6.01 11.23 -1.21
C GLU A 55 -7.15 11.46 -2.20
N ARG A 56 -8.39 11.07 -1.86
CA ARG A 56 -9.59 11.42 -2.67
C ARG A 56 -9.74 12.93 -2.84
N ARG A 57 -9.61 13.70 -1.77
CA ARG A 57 -9.70 15.18 -1.79
C ARG A 57 -8.56 15.84 -2.55
N ARG A 58 -7.38 15.21 -2.57
CA ARG A 58 -6.20 15.69 -3.30
C ARG A 58 -6.30 15.43 -4.80
N HIS A 59 -6.91 14.31 -5.19
CA HIS A 59 -7.06 13.92 -6.59
C HIS A 59 -8.16 14.70 -7.32
N ASN A 60 -9.23 15.10 -6.62
CA ASN A 60 -10.31 15.95 -7.16
C ASN A 60 -10.35 17.32 -6.44
N PRO A 61 -9.56 18.30 -6.89
CA PRO A 61 -9.57 19.64 -6.29
C PRO A 61 -10.90 20.39 -6.51
N THR A 62 -11.73 19.93 -7.46
CA THR A 62 -13.04 20.52 -7.79
C THR A 62 -14.11 20.25 -6.72
N ASP A 63 -13.94 19.21 -5.89
CA ASP A 63 -14.81 18.91 -4.74
C ASP A 63 -14.44 19.73 -3.49
N ARG A 64 -13.64 20.80 -3.63
CA ARG A 64 -13.55 21.88 -2.63
C ARG A 64 -14.86 22.68 -2.60
N HIS A 65 -15.98 22.01 -2.37
CA HIS A 65 -17.03 22.65 -1.61
C HIS A 65 -16.71 22.36 -0.14
N PRO A 66 -16.34 23.36 0.67
CA PRO A 66 -16.39 23.17 2.12
C PRO A 66 -17.82 22.72 2.41
N PRO A 67 -18.06 21.63 3.16
CA PRO A 67 -19.38 21.45 3.73
C PRO A 67 -19.67 22.74 4.50
N ASP A 68 -20.83 23.32 4.21
CA ASP A 68 -21.31 24.54 4.84
C ASP A 68 -20.94 24.50 6.32
N ARG A 69 -20.12 25.47 6.72
CA ARG A 69 -19.82 25.74 8.11
C ARG A 69 -21.18 25.75 8.81
N PRO A 70 -21.45 24.86 9.79
CA PRO A 70 -22.72 24.92 10.49
C PRO A 70 -22.79 26.33 11.07
N GLU A 71 -23.77 27.09 10.60
CA GLU A 71 -24.09 28.41 11.10
C GLU A 71 -24.24 28.26 12.61
N ASN A 72 -23.33 28.90 13.36
CA ASN A 72 -23.39 28.91 14.80
C ASN A 72 -24.68 29.65 15.18
N PRO A 73 -25.67 29.01 15.83
CA PRO A 73 -26.96 29.65 16.11
C PRO A 73 -26.87 30.61 17.31
N GLY A 74 -25.76 31.35 17.42
CA GLY A 74 -25.42 32.18 18.57
C GLY A 74 -25.15 33.65 18.22
N ASP A 75 -25.61 34.12 17.06
CA ASP A 75 -25.47 35.53 16.65
C ASP A 75 -26.85 36.09 16.25
N SER A 76 -27.76 36.16 17.22
CA SER A 76 -28.99 36.98 17.23
C SER A 76 -29.52 37.08 18.66
#